data_AF-A0A540WG00-F1
#
_entry.id   AF-A0A540WG00-F1
#
_cell.length_a   1.000
_cell.length_b   1.000
_cell.length_c   1.000
_cell.angle_alpha   90.00
_cell.angle_beta   90.00
_cell.angle_gamma   90.00
#
_symmetry.space_group_name_H-M   'P 1'
#
loop_
_entity.id
_entity.type
_entity.pdbx_description
1 polymer ?
#
loop_
_entity_poly.entity_id
_entity_poly.type
_entity_poly.pdbx_seq_one_letter_code
_entity_poly.pdbx_strand_id
1 'polypeptide(L)'
;MSEYIDYPDEDDPITFSPVVEEFLGDPGTSADVFSAVVAFVVELRENPFPHLSMPVPGRPGMHSAPLRRDLGLVEYVVDEATEPSAIYVSRILRAD
;
A
#
# COMPACT_ATOMS: atom_id res chain seq x y z
N MET A 1 15.87 27.71 1.64
CA MET A 1 15.21 26.83 2.62
C MET A 1 13.84 26.55 2.05
N SER A 2 13.66 25.41 1.37
CA SER A 2 12.34 25.04 0.86
C SER A 2 11.50 24.55 2.02
N GLU A 3 10.39 25.24 2.24
CA GLU A 3 9.29 24.83 3.09
C GLU A 3 8.82 23.45 2.61
N TYR A 4 9.02 22.41 3.42
CA TYR A 4 8.28 21.17 3.25
C TYR A 4 6.85 21.48 3.69
N ILE A 5 6.00 21.79 2.71
CA ILE A 5 4.57 21.95 2.97
C ILE A 5 4.01 20.53 3.07
N ASP A 6 3.70 20.13 4.29
CA ASP A 6 2.87 18.97 4.61
C ASP A 6 1.43 19.37 4.29
N TYR A 7 1.03 19.21 3.03
CA TYR A 7 -0.39 19.12 2.71
C TYR A 7 -0.79 17.68 3.07
N PRO A 8 -1.59 17.44 4.12
CA PRO A 8 -2.33 16.19 4.12
C PRO A 8 -3.17 16.23 2.86
N ASP A 9 -2.91 15.31 1.93
CA ASP A 9 -3.82 15.04 0.83
C ASP A 9 -5.10 14.51 1.48
N GLU A 10 -6.00 15.40 1.91
CA GLU A 10 -7.30 15.06 2.52
C GLU A 10 -8.16 14.17 1.58
N ASP A 11 -7.76 14.11 0.31
CA ASP A 11 -8.34 13.31 -0.76
C ASP A 11 -7.52 12.03 -1.10
N ASP A 12 -6.44 11.67 -0.38
CA ASP A 12 -5.75 10.39 -0.63
C ASP A 12 -6.63 9.24 -0.14
N PRO A 13 -7.13 8.36 -1.05
CA PRO A 13 -7.97 7.24 -0.64
C PRO A 13 -7.21 6.21 0.20
N ILE A 14 -5.88 6.29 0.28
CA ILE A 14 -5.04 5.30 0.92
C ILE A 14 -4.70 5.70 2.36
N THR A 15 -5.06 4.83 3.31
CA THR A 15 -4.58 4.88 4.69
C THR A 15 -3.66 3.69 4.98
N PHE A 16 -2.60 3.91 5.74
CA PHE A 16 -1.67 2.87 6.15
C PHE A 16 -1.98 2.34 7.55
N SER A 17 -1.68 1.07 7.80
CA SER A 17 -1.59 0.58 9.17
C SER A 17 -0.34 1.14 9.85
N PRO A 18 -0.31 1.27 11.19
CA PRO A 18 0.87 1.74 11.92
C PRO A 18 2.14 0.91 11.62
N VAL A 19 1.97 -0.39 11.38
CA VAL A 19 3.08 -1.29 11.02
C VAL A 19 3.66 -0.94 9.64
N VAL A 20 2.81 -0.52 8.71
CA VAL A 20 3.25 -0.09 7.38
C VAL A 20 3.91 1.29 7.44
N GLU A 21 3.40 2.20 8.27
CA GLU A 21 4.06 3.50 8.50
C GLU A 21 5.45 3.34 9.13
N GLU A 22 5.57 2.49 10.16
CA GLU A 22 6.85 2.14 10.78
C GLU A 22 7.82 1.53 9.75
N PHE A 23 7.32 0.62 8.90
CA PHE A 23 8.11 0.01 7.83
C PHE A 23 8.64 1.04 6.83
N LEU A 24 7.81 2.00 6.41
CA LEU A 24 8.19 3.06 5.47
C LEU A 24 9.19 4.04 6.09
N GLY A 25 9.14 4.23 7.41
CA GLY A 25 10.07 5.05 8.17
C GLY A 25 11.38 4.35 8.57
N ASP A 26 11.49 3.03 8.42
CA ASP A 26 12.66 2.26 8.84
C ASP A 26 13.86 2.49 7.89
N PRO A 27 14.97 3.10 8.37
CA PRO A 27 16.17 3.28 7.56
C PRO A 27 16.87 1.96 7.21
N GLY A 28 16.51 0.84 7.85
CA GLY A 28 16.94 -0.51 7.52
C GLY A 28 16.23 -1.12 6.31
N THR A 29 15.13 -0.52 5.84
CA THR A 29 14.44 -0.97 4.62
C THR A 29 15.30 -0.71 3.39
N SER A 30 15.55 -1.76 2.60
CA SER A 30 16.33 -1.61 1.37
C SER A 30 15.61 -0.68 0.37
N ALA A 31 16.39 0.09 -0.40
CA ALA A 31 15.84 1.00 -1.40
C ALA A 31 14.95 0.28 -2.43
N ASP A 32 15.28 -0.97 -2.78
CA ASP A 32 14.48 -1.77 -3.72
C ASP A 32 13.09 -2.10 -3.15
N VAL A 33 13.02 -2.55 -1.89
CA VAL A 33 11.73 -2.87 -1.26
C VAL A 33 10.91 -1.61 -1.03
N PHE A 34 11.53 -0.54 -0.54
CA PHE A 34 10.86 0.76 -0.38
C PHE A 34 10.28 1.24 -1.72
N SER A 35 11.09 1.23 -2.79
CA SER A 35 10.64 1.65 -4.12
C SER A 35 9.52 0.77 -4.66
N ALA A 36 9.57 -0.55 -4.42
CA ALA A 36 8.51 -1.46 -4.84
C ALA A 36 7.19 -1.18 -4.12
N VAL A 37 7.24 -0.90 -2.82
CA VAL A 37 6.05 -0.55 -2.02
C VAL A 37 5.49 0.79 -2.48
N VAL A 38 6.32 1.82 -2.65
CA VAL A 38 5.85 3.13 -3.14
C VAL A 38 5.26 3.02 -4.54
N ALA A 39 5.88 2.26 -5.44
CA ALA A 39 5.33 2.02 -6.78
C ALA A 39 3.97 1.31 -6.72
N PHE A 40 3.80 0.36 -5.80
CA PHE A 40 2.52 -0.31 -5.57
C PHE A 40 1.44 0.64 -5.02
N VAL A 41 1.81 1.52 -4.08
CA VAL A 41 0.90 2.55 -3.54
C VAL A 41 0.43 3.51 -4.64
N VAL A 42 1.33 3.92 -5.53
CA VAL A 42 0.96 4.76 -6.69
C VAL A 42 -0.03 4.02 -7.60
N GLU A 43 0.22 2.74 -7.88
CA GLU A 43 -0.70 1.92 -8.68
C GLU A 43 -2.08 1.78 -8.02
N LEU A 44 -2.13 1.62 -6.69
CA LEU A 44 -3.39 1.53 -5.94
C LEU A 44 -4.27 2.78 -6.04
N ARG A 45 -3.66 3.98 -6.14
CA ARG A 45 -4.42 5.23 -6.31
C ARG A 45 -5.15 5.30 -7.66
N GLU A 46 -4.58 4.68 -8.69
CA GLU A 46 -5.16 4.65 -10.03
C GLU A 46 -6.11 3.46 -10.22
N ASN A 47 -5.79 2.32 -9.60
CA ASN A 47 -6.54 1.08 -9.72
C ASN A 47 -6.53 0.31 -8.37
N PRO A 48 -7.66 0.27 -7.63
CA PRO A 48 -7.77 -0.48 -6.38
C PRO A 48 -7.52 -1.99 -6.51
N PHE A 49 -7.61 -2.52 -7.73
CA PHE A 49 -7.34 -3.92 -8.06
C PHE A 49 -6.19 -4.03 -9.09
N PRO A 50 -4.94 -3.71 -8.69
CA PRO A 50 -3.76 -3.76 -9.54
C PRO A 50 -3.46 -5.19 -10.01
N HIS A 51 -2.53 -5.32 -10.95
CA HIS A 51 -2.23 -6.61 -11.56
C HIS A 51 -1.84 -7.66 -10.52
N LEU A 52 -2.40 -8.87 -10.64
CA LEU A 52 -2.22 -9.99 -9.70
C LEU A 52 -2.76 -9.77 -8.28
N SER A 53 -3.56 -8.72 -8.06
CA SER A 53 -4.37 -8.62 -6.84
C SER A 53 -5.39 -9.75 -6.79
N MET A 54 -5.40 -10.47 -5.67
CA MET A 54 -6.28 -11.61 -5.42
C MET A 54 -7.03 -11.40 -4.11
N PRO A 55 -8.34 -11.72 -4.05
CA PRO A 55 -9.07 -11.69 -2.79
C PRO A 55 -8.53 -12.75 -1.82
N VAL A 56 -8.47 -12.41 -0.54
CA VAL A 56 -8.01 -13.32 0.52
C VAL A 56 -9.16 -14.25 0.93
N PRO A 57 -9.01 -15.58 0.81
CA PRO A 57 -10.07 -16.51 1.18
C PRO A 57 -10.50 -16.36 2.65
N GLY A 58 -11.81 -16.22 2.87
CA GLY A 58 -12.38 -16.08 4.21
C GLY A 58 -12.26 -14.67 4.82
N ARG A 59 -11.76 -13.68 4.09
CA ARG A 59 -11.69 -12.27 4.53
C ARG A 59 -12.29 -11.34 3.48
N PRO A 60 -13.60 -11.06 3.56
CA PRO A 60 -14.29 -10.18 2.61
C PRO A 60 -13.64 -8.79 2.53
N GLY A 61 -13.51 -8.26 1.32
CA GLY A 61 -12.90 -6.94 1.04
C GLY A 61 -11.38 -6.91 1.17
N MET A 62 -10.74 -7.99 1.64
CA MET A 62 -9.30 -8.08 1.80
C MET A 62 -8.64 -8.70 0.57
N HIS A 63 -7.58 -8.06 0.11
CA HIS A 63 -6.81 -8.43 -1.08
C HIS A 63 -5.34 -8.63 -0.74
N SER A 64 -4.67 -9.42 -1.56
CA SER A 64 -3.23 -9.62 -1.52
C SER A 64 -2.67 -9.50 -2.94
N ALA A 65 -1.60 -8.73 -3.09
CA ALA A 65 -0.92 -8.56 -4.36
C ALA A 65 0.61 -8.70 -4.17
N PRO A 66 1.31 -9.33 -5.13
CA PRO A 66 2.77 -9.43 -5.07
C PRO A 66 3.43 -8.08 -5.31
N LEU A 67 4.48 -7.79 -4.53
CA LEU A 67 5.43 -6.76 -4.88
C LEU A 67 6.26 -7.20 -6.09
N ARG A 68 6.65 -6.24 -6.92
CA ARG A 68 7.50 -6.51 -8.08
C ARG A 68 8.81 -7.19 -7.64
N ARG A 69 9.38 -7.99 -8.54
CA ARG A 69 10.65 -8.73 -8.36
C ARG A 69 10.63 -9.71 -7.18
N ASP A 70 9.46 -10.26 -6.86
CA ASP A 70 9.29 -11.26 -5.79
C ASP A 70 9.79 -10.77 -4.41
N LEU A 71 9.74 -9.46 -4.17
CA LEU A 71 10.23 -8.84 -2.94
C LEU A 71 9.28 -9.05 -1.74
N GLY A 72 8.06 -9.54 -2.00
CA GLY A 72 7.06 -9.78 -0.98
C GLY A 72 5.63 -9.69 -1.49
N LEU A 73 4.70 -9.52 -0.56
CA LEU A 73 3.28 -9.34 -0.79
C LEU A 73 2.79 -8.12 0.00
N VAL A 74 1.85 -7.37 -0.56
CA VAL A 74 1.08 -6.37 0.16
C VAL A 74 -0.31 -6.91 0.39
N GLU A 75 -0.81 -6.79 1.61
CA GLU A 75 -2.20 -7.05 1.90
C GLU A 75 -2.93 -5.78 2.28
N TYR A 76 -4.10 -5.58 1.70
CA TYR A 76 -4.86 -4.34 1.83
C TYR A 76 -6.36 -4.63 1.74
N VAL A 77 -7.17 -3.69 2.20
CA VAL A 77 -8.63 -3.74 2.14
C VAL A 77 -9.11 -2.65 1.20
N VAL A 78 -10.12 -2.95 0.38
CA VAL A 78 -10.80 -1.97 -0.46
C VAL A 78 -12.24 -1.83 0.03
N ASP A 79 -12.64 -0.61 0.34
CA ASP A 79 -14.03 -0.24 0.61
C ASP A 79 -14.65 0.42 -0.63
N GLU A 80 -15.36 -0.39 -1.41
CA GLU A 80 -16.05 0.03 -2.64
C GLU A 80 -17.29 0.89 -2.36
N ALA A 81 -17.70 1.09 -1.10
CA ALA A 81 -18.86 1.92 -0.75
C ALA A 81 -18.57 3.44 -0.83
N THR A 82 -17.33 3.83 -1.14
CA THR A 82 -16.86 5.21 -1.23
C THR A 82 -16.37 5.54 -2.63
N GLU A 83 -16.46 6.82 -3.03
CA GLU A 83 -15.93 7.34 -4.30
C GLU A 83 -15.00 8.54 -4.03
N PRO A 84 -13.67 8.41 -4.25
CA PRO A 84 -12.94 7.20 -4.65
C PRO A 84 -13.00 6.11 -3.57
N SER A 85 -12.79 4.85 -3.96
CA SER A 85 -12.78 3.73 -3.00
C SER A 85 -11.68 3.92 -1.97
N ALA A 86 -12.03 3.87 -0.69
CA ALA A 86 -11.09 3.94 0.41
C ALA A 86 -10.28 2.64 0.47
N ILE A 87 -8.97 2.77 0.63
CA ILE A 87 -8.02 1.67 0.62
C ILE A 87 -7.24 1.68 1.93
N TYR A 88 -7.24 0.56 2.64
CA TYR A 88 -6.45 0.40 3.85
C TYR A 88 -5.33 -0.61 3.64
N VAL A 89 -4.08 -0.15 3.60
CA VAL A 89 -2.91 -1.01 3.45
C VAL A 89 -2.53 -1.58 4.80
N SER A 90 -2.83 -2.87 4.99
CA SER A 90 -2.79 -3.53 6.29
C SER A 90 -1.40 -4.03 6.68
N ARG A 91 -0.64 -4.60 5.74
CA ARG A 91 0.68 -5.18 5.99
C ARG A 91 1.49 -5.38 4.73
N ILE A 92 2.81 -5.39 4.91
CA ILE A 92 3.80 -5.78 3.90
C ILE A 92 4.51 -7.04 4.41
N LEU A 93 4.42 -8.12 3.65
CA LEU A 93 5.06 -9.40 3.94
C LEU A 93 6.29 -9.52 3.04
N ARG A 94 7.49 -9.38 3.60
CA ARG A 94 8.74 -9.48 2.83
C ARG A 94 9.08 -10.94 2.52
N ALA A 95 9.85 -11.16 1.45
CA ALA A 95 10.31 -12.48 1.04
C ALA A 95 11.66 -12.90 1.66
N ASP A 96 12.36 -11.99 2.36
CA ASP A 96 13.69 -12.19 2.95
C ASP A 96 13.69 -12.46 4.46
#